data_AF-A0A662BMK3-F1
#
_entry.id   AF-A0A662BMK3-F1
#
_cell.length_a   1.000
_cell.length_b   1.000
_cell.length_c   1.000
_cell.angle_alpha   90.00
_cell.angle_beta   90.00
_cell.angle_gamma   90.00
#
_symmetry.space_group_name_H-M   'P 1'
#
loop_
_entity.id
_entity.type
_entity.pdbx_description
1 polymer ?
#
loop_
_entity_poly.entity_id
_entity_poly.type
_entity_poly.pdbx_seq_one_letter_code
_entity_poly.pdbx_strand_id
1 'polypeptide(L)' 'MPKFPHYTQLDAMDCGPTCLRMVAKHYGKSYSLQTLREGSFITRE' A
#
# COMPACT_ATOMS: atom_id res chain seq x y z
N MET A 1 10.15 -19.19 2.03
CA MET A 1 9.13 -18.13 1.90
C MET A 1 9.81 -16.87 1.38
N PRO A 2 9.22 -16.15 0.41
CA PRO A 2 9.78 -14.87 -0.01
C PRO A 2 9.76 -13.89 1.17
N LYS A 3 10.82 -13.09 1.30
CA LYS A 3 10.91 -12.04 2.33
C LYS A 3 9.71 -11.10 2.19
N PHE A 4 9.10 -10.72 3.31
CA PHE A 4 8.00 -9.76 3.28
C PHE A 4 8.52 -8.43 2.69
N PRO A 5 7.87 -7.89 1.64
CA PRO A 5 8.32 -6.67 0.99
C PRO A 5 8.13 -5.48 1.93
N HIS A 6 9.08 -4.56 1.92
CA HIS A 6 9.00 -3.32 2.69
C HIS A 6 8.91 -2.14 1.75
N TYR A 7 7.89 -1.30 1.92
CA TYR A 7 7.70 -0.06 1.17
C TYR A 7 7.72 1.12 2.13
N THR A 8 8.48 2.16 1.78
CA THR A 8 8.44 3.43 2.49
C THR A 8 7.14 4.16 2.19
N GLN A 9 6.46 4.61 3.24
CA GLN A 9 5.28 5.46 3.14
C GLN A 9 5.70 6.84 2.62
N LEU A 10 5.08 7.32 1.54
CA LEU A 10 5.48 8.56 0.86
C LEU A 10 4.80 9.81 1.42
N ASP A 11 3.58 9.68 1.95
CA ASP A 11 2.80 10.75 2.57
C ASP A 11 2.30 10.30 3.94
N ALA A 12 2.14 11.20 4.91
CA ALA A 12 1.68 10.88 6.27
C ALA A 12 0.33 10.11 6.30
N MET A 13 -0.52 10.29 5.29
CA MET A 13 -1.82 9.61 5.16
C MET A 13 -1.76 8.28 4.39
N ASP A 14 -0.59 7.89 3.85
CA ASP A 14 -0.41 6.66 3.08
C ASP A 14 -0.13 5.41 3.93
N CYS A 15 -0.28 5.47 5.26
CA CYS A 15 0.01 4.32 6.13
C CYS A 15 -0.82 3.08 5.74
N GLY A 16 -2.11 3.25 5.44
CA GLY A 16 -3.01 2.19 4.95
C GLY A 16 -2.61 1.66 3.56
N PRO A 17 -2.62 2.49 2.51
CA PRO A 17 -2.22 2.09 1.15
C PRO A 17 -0.85 1.41 1.08
N THR A 18 0.13 1.88 1.85
CA THR A 18 1.48 1.31 1.89
C THR A 18 1.46 -0.09 2.50
N CYS A 19 0.73 -0.31 3.61
CA CYS A 19 0.53 -1.64 4.19
C CYS A 19 -0.14 -2.60 3.21
N LEU A 20 -1.22 -2.17 2.55
CA LEU A 20 -1.93 -2.96 1.56
C LEU A 20 -1.01 -3.34 0.38
N ARG A 21 -0.13 -2.43 -0.04
CA ARG A 21 0.85 -2.70 -1.09
C ARG A 21 1.84 -3.80 -0.69
N MET A 22 2.34 -3.78 0.55
CA MET A 22 3.24 -4.81 1.05
C MET A 22 2.55 -6.18 1.10
N VAL A 23 1.33 -6.23 1.64
CA VAL A 23 0.52 -7.46 1.69
C VAL A 23 0.25 -7.99 0.29
N ALA A 24 -0.26 -7.16 -0.61
CA ALA A 24 -0.54 -7.56 -2.00
C ALA A 24 0.71 -8.15 -2.67
N LYS A 25 1.87 -7.48 -2.52
CA LYS A 25 3.13 -7.92 -3.11
C LYS A 25 3.62 -9.24 -2.52
N HIS A 26 3.42 -9.48 -1.23
CA HIS A 26 3.73 -10.75 -0.59
C HIS A 26 2.93 -11.91 -1.19
N TYR A 27 1.67 -11.67 -1.56
CA TYR A 27 0.79 -12.63 -2.23
C TYR A 27 0.87 -12.60 -3.76
N GLY A 28 1.91 -12.00 -4.35
CA GLY A 28 2.14 -12.00 -5.80
C GLY A 28 1.29 -11.01 -6.60
N LYS A 29 0.49 -10.17 -5.94
CA LYS A 29 -0.29 -9.10 -6.59
C LYS A 29 0.48 -7.78 -6.58
N SER A 30 0.46 -7.05 -7.70
CA SER A 30 1.14 -5.76 -7.80
C SER A 30 0.14 -4.66 -8.11
N TYR A 31 0.00 -3.72 -7.17
CA TYR A 31 -0.83 -2.53 -7.32
C TYR A 31 0.03 -1.27 -7.23
N SER A 32 -0.38 -0.23 -7.95
CA SER A 32 0.20 1.10 -7.78
C SER A 32 -0.26 1.70 -6.45
N LEU A 33 0.52 2.62 -5.90
CA LEU A 33 0.10 3.37 -4.70
C LEU A 33 -1.19 4.17 -4.98
N GLN A 34 -1.33 4.70 -6.20
CA GLN A 34 -2.51 5.47 -6.62
C GLN A 34 -3.80 4.62 -6.61
N THR A 35 -3.75 3.42 -7.18
CA THR A 35 -4.88 2.48 -7.17
C THR A 35 -5.32 2.16 -5.74
N LEU A 36 -4.35 1.98 -4.83
CA LEU A 36 -4.65 1.71 -3.43
C LEU A 36 -5.22 2.93 -2.71
N ARG A 37 -4.76 4.15 -3.02
CA ARG A 37 -5.34 5.38 -2.47
C ARG A 37 -6.80 5.54 -2.87
N GLU A 38 -7.11 5.34 -4.14
CA GLU A 38 -8.47 5.42 -4.68
C GLU A 38 -9.41 4.41 -4.01
N GLY A 39 -8.92 3.19 -3.72
CA GLY A 39 -9.69 2.16 -3.03
C GLY A 39 -9.69 2.24 -1.50
N SER A 40 -8.87 3.11 -0.90
CA SER A 40 -8.73 3.21 0.57
C SER A 40 -9.58 4.32 1.21
N PHE A 41 -10.34 5.08 0.40
CA PHE A 41 -11.23 6.16 0.88
C PHE A 41 -10.57 7.09 1.90
N ILE A 42 -9.32 7.48 1.63
CA ILE A 42 -8.54 8.33 2.54
C ILE A 42 -9.21 9.71 2.57
N THR A 43 -9.83 10.06 3.70
CA THR A 43 -10.45 11.38 3.88
C THR A 43 -9.36 12.41 4.15
N ARG A 44 -9.35 13.48 3.35
CA ARG A 44 -8.54 14.68 3.60
C ARG A 44 -9.45 15.72 4.26
N GLU A 45 -9.66 15.57 5.56
CA GLU A 45 -10.30 16.60 6.40
C GLU A 45 -9.35 17.03 7.50
#